data_AF-J3SHR8-F1
#
_entry.id   AF-J3SHR8-F1
#
_cell.length_a   1.000
_cell.length_b   1.000
_cell.length_c   1.000
_cell.angle_alpha   90.00
_cell.angle_beta   90.00
_cell.angle_gamma   90.00
#
_symmetry.space_group_name_H-M   'P 1'
#
loop_
_entity.id
_entity.type
_entity.pdbx_description
1 polymer ?
#
loop_
_entity_poly.entity_id
_entity_poly.type
_entity_poly.pdbx_seq_one_letter_code
_entity_poly.pdbx_strand_id
1 'polypeptide(L)'
;MSSGKGIDNISRGLTNVSLESSENGAWEEVSRKQKNKAGTSAGRWGQQAQQNPSPKAWGQPDTAHRLGIHGSNAPARNTQSYEQRAQGGFGTRPGKQHTTGPSVTPPLQQGRNWAARTASGVSADKVSDEEEEKANSEEDDEVYTDDDDYLLSDGSDSDDGPETHETRKKHRMLLKFFEILDQLSVQEINEPERQWHCPACHGGPGAIDWYKGLQPLISHARTKGSQRVKLHRTFADVLDEELRRRGTSVVPAGESFGQWEGLKQETKDHDIVWPPMVMVMNTTLEKDDNEKWIGMGNQELLDYFKGYAAARAKHSYGPRGHRGISVLIFDSSAVGYVEAERLHRHFIGQGTGRAAWESNRRVLFYPGGKRQLYGFLAKKDDIDEFNKHCQGKSKLKYEVRSYQEMVMARMKQMSEDNQQLTWFKNKAAKDQRQKKALEESFNIVTEKLRQTTEDYRIVMQRTTKLHEENKEEMDYQEKFFKDQIQTIRDKTDEKEEIFEKLQQDDRKKIEESKTLASNTEDLRRRAEEATKFKELQDQEIGKFVAEREQLIQIHKDKKMEMKKRHWEEELELEKEFDATLTKLMQKYAPHPTEGLDAASGSA
;
A
#
# COMPACT_ATOMS: atom_id res chain seq x y z
N MET A 1 -12.88 -11.93 -10.98
CA MET A 1 -11.83 -11.41 -11.90
C MET A 1 -10.87 -10.63 -11.00
N SER A 2 -9.68 -11.18 -10.69
CA SER A 2 -8.45 -11.24 -11.52
C SER A 2 -7.65 -9.93 -11.39
N SER A 3 -6.32 -9.88 -11.18
CA SER A 3 -5.25 -10.89 -11.11
C SER A 3 -4.28 -10.50 -9.95
N GLY A 4 -3.33 -11.28 -9.40
CA GLY A 4 -2.83 -12.61 -9.75
C GLY A 4 -1.44 -12.56 -10.40
N LYS A 5 -0.38 -12.87 -9.63
CA LYS A 5 0.94 -13.47 -10.03
C LYS A 5 1.92 -13.50 -8.84
N GLY A 6 2.74 -14.55 -8.74
CA GLY A 6 3.93 -14.57 -7.88
C GLY A 6 4.29 -15.93 -7.26
N ILE A 7 5.39 -16.51 -7.77
CA ILE A 7 6.24 -17.60 -7.24
C ILE A 7 5.98 -18.99 -7.86
N ASP A 8 6.74 -19.25 -8.93
CA ASP A 8 7.21 -20.58 -9.33
C ASP A 8 8.65 -20.80 -8.81
N ASN A 9 9.13 -22.05 -8.88
CA ASN A 9 10.41 -22.57 -8.35
C ASN A 9 10.52 -22.68 -6.80
N ILE A 10 10.43 -23.93 -6.31
CA ILE A 10 11.53 -24.67 -5.64
C ILE A 10 11.07 -26.15 -5.54
N SER A 11 11.65 -27.03 -6.36
CA SER A 11 11.33 -28.47 -6.34
C SER A 11 12.46 -29.33 -6.94
N ARG A 12 13.68 -29.16 -6.45
CA ARG A 12 14.84 -30.03 -6.73
C ARG A 12 15.70 -30.18 -5.47
N GLY A 13 15.97 -31.42 -5.06
CA GLY A 13 17.03 -31.72 -4.07
C GLY A 13 16.62 -32.37 -2.75
N LEU A 14 15.79 -33.42 -2.75
CA LEU A 14 15.71 -34.39 -1.64
C LEU A 14 15.57 -35.83 -2.16
N THR A 15 16.67 -36.38 -2.67
CA THR A 15 16.80 -37.80 -3.05
C THR A 15 18.13 -38.36 -2.57
N ASN A 16 18.23 -38.58 -1.26
CA ASN A 16 19.08 -39.63 -0.68
C ASN A 16 18.69 -39.87 0.79
N VAL A 17 18.21 -41.07 1.09
CA VAL A 17 18.10 -41.60 2.45
C VAL A 17 18.99 -42.84 2.48
N SER A 18 20.05 -42.80 3.29
CA SER A 18 20.84 -44.00 3.59
C SER A 18 20.26 -44.63 4.85
N LEU A 19 19.71 -45.83 4.72
CA LEU A 19 19.28 -46.65 5.86
C LEU A 19 20.45 -47.54 6.28
N GLU A 20 20.99 -47.31 7.47
CA GLU A 20 21.77 -48.31 8.19
C GLU A 20 21.11 -48.58 9.54
N SER A 21 20.99 -49.86 9.87
CA SER A 21 20.37 -50.35 11.11
C SER A 21 21.47 -50.69 12.12
N SER A 22 21.25 -50.34 13.39
CA SER A 22 22.05 -50.83 14.51
C SER A 22 21.18 -50.95 15.76
N GLU A 23 21.53 -51.89 16.62
CA GLU A 23 20.61 -52.53 17.57
C GLU A 23 21.17 -52.48 19.01
N ASN A 24 20.28 -52.52 20.01
CA ASN A 24 20.54 -52.84 21.43
C ASN A 24 21.31 -51.82 22.31
N GLY A 25 21.10 -51.93 23.63
CA GLY A 25 21.73 -51.11 24.69
C GLY A 25 20.84 -49.97 25.21
N ALA A 26 19.92 -50.16 26.16
CA ALA A 26 20.10 -50.50 27.58
C ALA A 26 20.60 -49.32 28.47
N TRP A 27 20.02 -49.20 29.66
CA TRP A 27 20.15 -48.04 30.56
C TRP A 27 21.46 -48.04 31.36
N GLU A 28 21.95 -46.84 31.71
CA GLU A 28 22.62 -46.67 33.00
C GLU A 28 22.44 -45.25 33.58
N GLU A 29 22.20 -45.15 34.90
CA GLU A 29 22.07 -43.90 35.66
C GLU A 29 23.22 -43.81 36.68
N VAL A 30 24.12 -42.83 36.52
CA VAL A 30 25.11 -42.51 37.57
C VAL A 30 25.15 -41.01 37.82
N SER A 31 25.16 -40.63 39.09
CA SER A 31 25.01 -39.25 39.55
C SER A 31 26.26 -38.71 40.26
N ARG A 32 26.35 -37.38 40.36
CA ARG A 32 27.17 -36.62 41.35
C ARG A 32 28.70 -36.65 41.07
N LYS A 33 29.54 -35.69 41.53
CA LYS A 33 29.32 -34.55 42.45
C LYS A 33 30.41 -33.45 42.34
N GLN A 34 30.00 -32.19 42.57
CA GLN A 34 30.68 -31.13 43.34
C GLN A 34 32.19 -30.80 43.17
N LYS A 35 32.49 -29.48 43.15
CA LYS A 35 33.06 -28.77 44.31
C LYS A 35 32.92 -27.23 44.26
N ASN A 36 32.31 -26.68 45.31
CA ASN A 36 32.73 -25.47 46.08
C ASN A 36 32.71 -24.06 45.42
N LYS A 37 32.40 -22.95 46.12
CA LYS A 37 31.76 -22.72 47.45
C LYS A 37 31.28 -21.24 47.53
N ALA A 38 30.39 -20.93 48.49
CA ALA A 38 29.76 -19.63 48.84
C ALA A 38 30.65 -18.36 48.81
N GLY A 39 30.10 -17.14 48.76
CA GLY A 39 28.68 -16.69 48.73
C GLY A 39 28.41 -15.44 49.62
N THR A 40 27.22 -14.83 49.52
CA THR A 40 26.77 -13.57 50.22
C THR A 40 27.55 -12.29 49.83
N SER A 41 27.03 -11.06 49.95
CA SER A 41 25.77 -10.52 50.53
C SER A 41 25.18 -9.36 49.67
N ALA A 42 24.21 -8.58 50.17
CA ALA A 42 23.43 -7.60 49.39
C ALA A 42 23.19 -6.23 50.09
N GLY A 43 22.91 -5.18 49.31
CA GLY A 43 22.62 -3.79 49.73
C GLY A 43 23.80 -2.83 49.54
N ARG A 44 23.63 -1.49 49.45
CA ARG A 44 22.41 -0.63 49.45
C ARG A 44 22.78 0.78 48.89
N TRP A 45 21.86 1.46 48.19
CA TRP A 45 21.82 2.90 47.81
C TRP A 45 23.10 3.69 47.41
N GLY A 46 23.24 3.99 46.11
CA GLY A 46 23.11 5.34 45.55
C GLY A 46 24.20 6.43 45.72
N GLN A 47 24.71 6.96 44.58
CA GLN A 47 24.90 8.40 44.33
C GLN A 47 25.14 8.71 42.83
N GLN A 48 25.25 10.00 42.47
CA GLN A 48 25.26 10.50 41.09
C GLN A 48 26.64 10.50 40.41
N ALA A 49 26.69 10.19 39.11
CA ALA A 49 27.68 10.74 38.18
C ALA A 49 27.12 10.75 36.74
N GLN A 50 27.21 11.88 36.03
CA GLN A 50 26.94 11.94 34.59
C GLN A 50 28.24 11.70 33.80
N GLN A 51 28.22 10.83 32.79
CA GLN A 51 29.16 10.88 31.67
C GLN A 51 28.42 10.51 30.37
N ASN A 52 28.50 11.37 29.36
CA ASN A 52 27.99 11.09 28.02
C ASN A 52 29.00 10.25 27.23
N PRO A 53 28.58 9.17 26.54
CA PRO A 53 29.34 8.62 25.42
C PRO A 53 29.16 9.51 24.18
N SER A 54 30.24 9.80 23.46
CA SER A 54 30.16 10.30 22.09
C SER A 54 29.94 9.13 21.12
N PRO A 55 29.19 9.33 20.01
CA PRO A 55 29.00 8.27 19.01
C PRO A 55 30.30 8.04 18.22
N LYS A 56 30.85 6.83 18.29
CA LYS A 56 32.00 6.40 17.49
C LYS A 56 31.52 5.79 16.17
N ALA A 57 32.08 6.23 15.05
CA ALA A 57 31.66 5.80 13.72
C ALA A 57 32.27 4.44 13.32
N TRP A 58 31.40 3.50 12.98
CA TRP A 58 31.60 2.29 12.15
C TRP A 58 30.21 1.91 11.62
N GLY A 59 29.97 1.51 10.37
CA GLY A 59 30.81 1.49 9.16
C GLY A 59 29.92 1.23 7.93
N GLN A 60 30.46 1.36 6.72
CA GLN A 60 29.74 0.93 5.49
C GLN A 60 29.64 -0.61 5.42
N PRO A 61 28.74 -1.13 4.57
CA PRO A 61 29.25 -1.69 3.32
C PRO A 61 28.67 -1.01 2.08
N ASP A 62 29.49 -0.97 1.03
CA ASP A 62 29.12 -0.60 -0.34
C ASP A 62 29.16 -1.89 -1.22
N THR A 63 28.99 -1.76 -2.54
CA THR A 63 28.88 -2.82 -3.58
C THR A 63 27.47 -3.45 -3.67
N ALA A 64 26.87 -3.63 -4.86
CA ALA A 64 27.32 -3.33 -6.23
C ALA A 64 26.18 -3.02 -7.23
N HIS A 65 26.59 -2.68 -8.46
CA HIS A 65 25.82 -2.65 -9.71
C HIS A 65 24.75 -1.56 -9.90
N ARG A 66 25.25 -0.36 -10.22
CA ARG A 66 24.53 0.66 -11.00
C ARG A 66 24.86 0.48 -12.49
N LEU A 67 23.91 0.01 -13.29
CA LEU A 67 23.91 0.21 -14.75
C LEU A 67 22.90 1.31 -15.08
N GLY A 68 23.22 2.17 -16.05
CA GLY A 68 22.37 3.31 -16.40
C GLY A 68 22.34 3.57 -17.90
N ILE A 69 21.21 4.06 -18.38
CA ILE A 69 20.99 4.55 -19.73
C ILE A 69 20.26 5.90 -19.63
N HIS A 70 20.64 6.89 -20.44
CA HIS A 70 19.91 8.14 -20.64
C HIS A 70 18.79 7.96 -21.67
N GLY A 71 17.71 8.75 -21.57
CA GLY A 71 16.70 8.81 -22.62
C GLY A 71 15.53 9.73 -22.28
N SER A 72 15.48 10.91 -22.90
CA SER A 72 14.34 11.82 -22.81
C SER A 72 13.14 11.27 -23.58
N ASN A 73 11.91 11.47 -23.07
CA ASN A 73 10.84 12.19 -23.79
C ASN A 73 9.54 12.26 -22.99
N ALA A 74 8.84 13.39 -23.16
CA ALA A 74 7.39 13.53 -23.03
C ALA A 74 6.85 13.90 -24.44
N PRO A 75 5.54 13.77 -24.76
CA PRO A 75 4.56 14.71 -24.19
C PRO A 75 3.09 14.25 -24.03
N ALA A 76 2.34 15.07 -23.27
CA ALA A 76 0.94 15.47 -23.46
C ALA A 76 -0.28 14.57 -23.10
N ARG A 77 -1.23 15.23 -22.40
CA ARG A 77 -2.71 15.11 -22.46
C ARG A 77 -3.37 13.85 -21.84
N ASN A 78 -4.56 13.92 -21.23
CA ASN A 78 -5.49 15.05 -20.96
C ASN A 78 -6.45 14.79 -19.77
N THR A 79 -6.98 15.85 -19.12
CA THR A 79 -8.23 15.87 -18.28
C THR A 79 -8.29 14.92 -17.05
N GLN A 80 -9.13 15.08 -16.00
CA GLN A 80 -10.28 15.94 -15.64
C GLN A 80 -10.31 15.96 -14.07
N SER A 81 -10.46 17.04 -13.29
CA SER A 81 -11.67 17.84 -12.98
C SER A 81 -13.01 17.06 -12.98
N TYR A 82 -13.89 17.09 -11.97
CA TYR A 82 -13.92 17.79 -10.67
C TYR A 82 -15.08 17.20 -9.83
N GLU A 83 -14.86 16.81 -8.56
CA GLU A 83 -15.96 16.40 -7.65
C GLU A 83 -16.30 17.52 -6.66
N GLN A 84 -17.49 18.12 -6.81
CA GLN A 84 -17.98 19.15 -5.89
C GLN A 84 -19.00 18.58 -4.91
N ARG A 85 -18.78 18.84 -3.62
CA ARG A 85 -19.62 18.37 -2.51
C ARG A 85 -20.66 19.43 -2.13
N ALA A 86 -21.93 19.16 -2.40
CA ALA A 86 -23.05 20.01 -1.97
C ALA A 86 -23.71 19.50 -0.66
N GLN A 87 -24.21 20.42 0.17
CA GLN A 87 -25.05 20.14 1.33
C GLN A 87 -26.27 21.07 1.33
N GLY A 88 -27.38 20.60 1.91
CA GLY A 88 -28.67 21.31 1.98
C GLY A 88 -29.63 20.89 0.86
N GLY A 89 -30.89 20.52 1.09
CA GLY A 89 -31.57 20.21 2.37
C GLY A 89 -32.83 21.06 2.60
N PHE A 90 -34.01 20.47 2.39
CA PHE A 90 -35.33 20.96 2.82
C PHE A 90 -36.30 19.77 3.02
N GLY A 91 -37.53 20.03 3.48
CA GLY A 91 -38.55 19.00 3.79
C GLY A 91 -39.20 18.31 2.56
N THR A 92 -40.23 17.47 2.70
CA THR A 92 -41.12 17.23 3.86
C THR A 92 -41.76 15.82 3.78
N ARG A 93 -42.25 15.27 4.90
CA ARG A 93 -43.17 14.08 4.97
C ARG A 93 -44.62 14.51 4.65
N PRO A 94 -45.57 13.63 4.23
CA PRO A 94 -45.81 12.24 4.66
C PRO A 94 -45.85 11.22 3.49
N GLY A 95 -46.03 9.90 3.67
CA GLY A 95 -46.23 9.11 4.89
C GLY A 95 -47.46 8.19 4.80
N LYS A 96 -47.23 6.89 4.61
CA LYS A 96 -48.20 5.79 4.83
C LYS A 96 -47.44 4.50 5.15
N GLN A 97 -47.89 3.77 6.17
CA GLN A 97 -47.44 2.40 6.45
C GLN A 97 -48.41 1.42 5.80
N HIS A 98 -47.94 0.24 5.39
CA HIS A 98 -48.67 -1.01 5.62
C HIS A 98 -47.69 -2.18 5.70
N THR A 99 -48.02 -3.15 6.56
CA THR A 99 -47.23 -4.34 6.89
C THR A 99 -47.86 -5.58 6.28
N THR A 100 -47.07 -6.50 5.72
CA THR A 100 -47.17 -7.99 5.84
C THR A 100 -46.15 -8.67 4.92
N GLY A 101 -45.53 -9.76 5.39
CA GLY A 101 -44.98 -10.84 4.53
C GLY A 101 -45.93 -12.06 4.55
N PRO A 102 -45.46 -13.30 4.28
CA PRO A 102 -44.13 -13.70 3.81
C PRO A 102 -44.12 -14.73 2.64
N SER A 103 -42.92 -14.97 2.08
CA SER A 103 -42.39 -16.24 1.51
C SER A 103 -43.35 -17.35 1.02
N VAL A 104 -43.37 -17.61 -0.30
CA VAL A 104 -43.45 -18.98 -0.89
C VAL A 104 -42.60 -19.06 -2.18
N THR A 105 -41.87 -20.18 -2.34
CA THR A 105 -41.33 -20.76 -3.58
C THR A 105 -41.56 -22.30 -3.49
N PRO A 106 -41.27 -23.18 -4.48
CA PRO A 106 -40.72 -23.03 -5.85
C PRO A 106 -41.78 -23.63 -6.87
N PRO A 107 -41.53 -24.45 -7.94
CA PRO A 107 -40.28 -24.91 -8.57
C PRO A 107 -40.20 -25.12 -10.12
N LEU A 108 -38.96 -25.37 -10.57
CA LEU A 108 -38.49 -26.29 -11.64
C LEU A 108 -38.46 -25.92 -13.15
N GLN A 109 -37.42 -26.49 -13.78
CA GLN A 109 -37.21 -26.91 -15.19
C GLN A 109 -36.97 -25.90 -16.34
N GLN A 110 -35.66 -25.67 -16.58
CA GLN A 110 -34.92 -25.94 -17.83
C GLN A 110 -35.57 -25.66 -19.21
N GLY A 111 -34.94 -24.80 -19.99
CA GLY A 111 -35.10 -24.73 -21.46
C GLY A 111 -34.16 -23.71 -22.11
N ARG A 112 -33.31 -24.14 -23.06
CA ARG A 112 -32.56 -23.23 -23.94
C ARG A 112 -33.39 -22.89 -25.18
N ASN A 113 -33.11 -21.76 -25.85
CA ASN A 113 -32.65 -21.73 -27.25
C ASN A 113 -32.28 -20.32 -27.73
N TRP A 114 -31.51 -20.25 -28.83
CA TRP A 114 -31.04 -19.03 -29.50
C TRP A 114 -31.81 -18.76 -30.80
N ALA A 115 -31.97 -17.49 -31.17
CA ALA A 115 -31.98 -17.01 -32.58
C ALA A 115 -31.80 -15.47 -32.62
N ALA A 116 -31.33 -14.92 -33.75
CA ALA A 116 -31.07 -13.48 -33.94
C ALA A 116 -31.46 -12.99 -35.35
N ARG A 117 -31.67 -11.66 -35.51
CA ARG A 117 -31.67 -10.81 -36.74
C ARG A 117 -31.98 -9.35 -36.30
N THR A 118 -31.25 -8.28 -36.66
CA THR A 118 -31.07 -7.54 -37.96
C THR A 118 -32.39 -7.06 -38.61
N ALA A 119 -32.56 -5.89 -39.25
CA ALA A 119 -31.88 -4.56 -39.37
C ALA A 119 -32.80 -3.65 -40.28
N SER A 120 -32.60 -2.38 -40.68
CA SER A 120 -31.60 -1.31 -40.45
C SER A 120 -32.11 0.07 -40.96
N GLY A 121 -31.58 1.21 -40.47
CA GLY A 121 -31.61 2.56 -41.12
C GLY A 121 -32.92 3.39 -41.09
N VAL A 122 -33.03 4.60 -41.67
CA VAL A 122 -32.06 5.72 -41.91
C VAL A 122 -32.77 7.02 -42.45
N SER A 123 -32.23 8.22 -42.17
CA SER A 123 -32.39 9.57 -42.82
C SER A 123 -33.68 10.44 -42.82
N ALA A 124 -33.50 11.73 -42.43
CA ALA A 124 -33.87 13.04 -43.06
C ALA A 124 -35.36 13.40 -43.39
N ASP A 125 -35.81 14.66 -43.64
CA ASP A 125 -35.18 15.96 -44.00
C ASP A 125 -36.14 17.20 -43.85
N LYS A 126 -35.71 18.42 -44.28
CA LYS A 126 -36.40 19.74 -44.51
C LYS A 126 -36.48 20.78 -43.36
N VAL A 127 -36.36 22.13 -43.50
CA VAL A 127 -36.17 23.18 -44.58
C VAL A 127 -37.34 24.17 -44.82
N SER A 128 -37.07 25.49 -44.66
CA SER A 128 -37.69 26.71 -45.25
C SER A 128 -36.91 27.98 -44.74
N ASP A 129 -36.44 29.01 -45.47
CA ASP A 129 -36.97 29.92 -46.56
C ASP A 129 -37.70 31.17 -45.95
N GLU A 130 -37.66 32.46 -46.37
CA GLU A 130 -37.18 33.33 -47.51
C GLU A 130 -36.66 34.72 -46.94
N GLU A 131 -35.92 35.69 -47.54
CA GLU A 131 -35.72 36.37 -48.87
C GLU A 131 -36.67 37.58 -49.20
N GLU A 132 -36.31 38.76 -49.77
CA GLU A 132 -35.00 39.40 -50.13
C GLU A 132 -34.67 40.70 -49.29
N GLU A 133 -34.54 41.99 -49.68
CA GLU A 133 -34.66 42.81 -50.94
C GLU A 133 -33.81 44.14 -50.83
N LYS A 134 -33.87 45.09 -51.79
CA LYS A 134 -32.91 46.22 -52.00
C LYS A 134 -33.50 47.67 -52.02
N ALA A 135 -32.59 48.67 -52.03
CA ALA A 135 -32.76 49.95 -52.74
C ALA A 135 -31.38 50.52 -53.19
N ASN A 136 -31.33 51.40 -54.20
CA ASN A 136 -30.09 51.95 -54.81
C ASN A 136 -30.19 53.47 -55.05
N SER A 137 -29.04 54.17 -55.10
CA SER A 137 -28.91 55.56 -55.59
C SER A 137 -27.47 55.84 -56.02
N GLU A 138 -27.28 56.57 -57.11
CA GLU A 138 -26.01 56.74 -57.83
C GLU A 138 -25.52 58.21 -57.84
N GLU A 139 -24.38 58.47 -58.49
CA GLU A 139 -23.68 59.77 -58.64
C GLU A 139 -22.97 60.27 -57.35
N ASP A 140 -21.78 60.91 -57.39
CA ASP A 140 -20.98 61.44 -58.52
C ASP A 140 -19.46 61.16 -58.33
N ASP A 141 -18.65 61.27 -59.40
CA ASP A 141 -17.24 60.83 -59.47
C ASP A 141 -16.20 61.91 -59.09
N GLU A 142 -15.30 61.60 -58.14
CA GLU A 142 -13.93 62.15 -58.14
C GLU A 142 -12.91 61.00 -58.19
N VAL A 143 -12.31 60.79 -59.38
CA VAL A 143 -11.30 59.75 -59.61
C VAL A 143 -9.97 60.16 -58.99
N TYR A 144 -9.74 59.73 -57.75
CA TYR A 144 -8.42 59.76 -57.12
C TYR A 144 -7.55 58.61 -57.67
N THR A 145 -6.73 58.92 -58.68
CA THR A 145 -5.75 57.99 -59.28
C THR A 145 -4.87 57.33 -58.20
N ASP A 146 -4.61 56.04 -58.37
CA ASP A 146 -3.86 55.20 -57.42
C ASP A 146 -2.33 55.37 -57.55
N ASP A 147 -1.87 56.62 -57.45
CA ASP A 147 -0.45 57.01 -57.43
C ASP A 147 0.19 56.66 -56.05
N ASP A 148 0.27 55.37 -55.73
CA ASP A 148 0.98 54.84 -54.54
C ASP A 148 2.51 54.72 -54.78
N ASP A 149 3.00 55.17 -55.95
CA ASP A 149 4.37 55.04 -56.47
C ASP A 149 5.41 56.02 -55.88
N TYR A 150 5.03 56.89 -54.95
CA TYR A 150 5.99 57.82 -54.30
C TYR A 150 6.71 57.22 -53.07
N LEU A 151 6.47 55.94 -52.74
CA LEU A 151 7.12 55.22 -51.64
C LEU A 151 7.92 54.00 -52.11
N LEU A 152 8.39 54.03 -53.36
CA LEU A 152 9.42 53.13 -53.89
C LEU A 152 10.81 53.73 -53.66
N SER A 153 11.33 53.60 -52.44
CA SER A 153 12.79 53.69 -52.24
C SER A 153 13.39 52.36 -52.67
N ASP A 154 13.72 52.27 -53.97
CA ASP A 154 14.57 51.22 -54.54
C ASP A 154 15.98 51.29 -53.92
N GLY A 155 16.70 50.18 -53.93
CA GLY A 155 17.98 50.03 -53.24
C GLY A 155 19.07 50.92 -53.83
N SER A 156 19.29 52.11 -53.25
CA SER A 156 20.39 53.02 -53.58
C SER A 156 21.06 53.58 -52.33
N ASP A 157 22.39 53.68 -52.40
CA ASP A 157 23.27 54.00 -51.27
C ASP A 157 23.25 55.51 -50.96
N SER A 158 22.58 55.93 -49.88
CA SER A 158 22.57 57.30 -49.36
C SER A 158 22.16 57.36 -47.88
N ASP A 159 22.76 58.30 -47.15
CA ASP A 159 22.74 58.41 -45.68
C ASP A 159 21.48 59.12 -45.14
N ASP A 160 20.30 58.58 -45.45
CA ASP A 160 19.01 59.04 -44.89
C ASP A 160 18.54 58.10 -43.77
N GLY A 161 18.37 58.66 -42.57
CA GLY A 161 17.94 57.92 -41.38
C GLY A 161 16.47 57.49 -41.42
N PRO A 162 16.04 56.54 -40.57
CA PRO A 162 14.65 56.08 -40.52
C PRO A 162 13.72 57.26 -40.23
N GLU A 163 12.67 57.42 -41.05
CA GLU A 163 11.75 58.58 -41.01
C GLU A 163 11.42 59.01 -39.57
N THR A 164 11.81 60.23 -39.20
CA THR A 164 11.53 60.78 -37.87
C THR A 164 10.03 60.85 -37.61
N HIS A 165 9.64 60.89 -36.33
CA HIS A 165 8.25 61.08 -35.95
C HIS A 165 7.63 62.34 -36.60
N GLU A 166 8.40 63.44 -36.64
CA GLU A 166 7.94 64.73 -37.18
C GLU A 166 7.84 64.75 -38.70
N THR A 167 8.62 63.97 -39.44
CA THR A 167 8.42 63.82 -40.89
C THR A 167 7.17 63.01 -41.18
N ARG A 168 6.84 62.00 -40.36
CA ARG A 168 5.59 61.21 -40.50
C ARG A 168 4.33 62.01 -40.16
N LYS A 169 4.35 62.86 -39.11
CA LYS A 169 3.25 63.82 -38.82
C LYS A 169 2.95 64.72 -40.04
N LYS A 170 3.98 65.09 -40.80
CA LYS A 170 3.92 66.03 -41.94
C LYS A 170 3.49 65.40 -43.27
N HIS A 171 3.18 64.10 -43.31
CA HIS A 171 2.65 63.47 -44.51
C HIS A 171 1.36 64.17 -44.97
N ARG A 172 1.20 64.42 -46.29
CA ARG A 172 0.16 65.29 -46.89
C ARG A 172 -1.27 64.97 -46.43
N MET A 173 -1.55 63.70 -46.17
CA MET A 173 -2.86 63.21 -45.72
C MET A 173 -3.07 63.28 -44.19
N LEU A 174 -2.00 63.31 -43.39
CA LEU A 174 -2.06 63.25 -41.92
C LEU A 174 -1.91 64.64 -41.26
N LEU A 175 -1.19 65.56 -41.92
CA LEU A 175 -0.88 66.91 -41.43
C LEU A 175 -2.07 67.60 -40.76
N LYS A 176 -3.19 67.77 -41.48
CA LYS A 176 -4.39 68.48 -40.99
C LYS A 176 -4.98 67.88 -39.70
N PHE A 177 -4.88 66.56 -39.51
CA PHE A 177 -5.36 65.91 -38.29
C PHE A 177 -4.44 66.21 -37.12
N PHE A 178 -3.13 66.12 -37.33
CA PHE A 178 -2.17 66.42 -36.28
C PHE A 178 -2.11 67.92 -35.96
N GLU A 179 -2.33 68.82 -36.92
CA GLU A 179 -2.51 70.26 -36.66
C GLU A 179 -3.72 70.55 -35.74
N ILE A 180 -4.83 69.82 -35.92
CA ILE A 180 -6.00 69.92 -35.04
C ILE A 180 -5.71 69.28 -33.66
N LEU A 181 -5.03 68.14 -33.62
CA LEU A 181 -4.64 67.47 -32.38
C LEU A 181 -3.65 68.31 -31.57
N ASP A 182 -2.70 68.99 -32.22
CA ASP A 182 -1.69 69.87 -31.62
C ASP A 182 -2.32 71.16 -31.02
N GLN A 183 -3.52 71.55 -31.47
CA GLN A 183 -4.28 72.70 -30.94
C GLN A 183 -5.19 72.36 -29.74
N LEU A 184 -5.48 71.08 -29.50
CA LEU A 184 -6.42 70.65 -28.44
C LEU A 184 -5.69 70.29 -27.14
N SER A 185 -6.30 70.64 -26.00
CA SER A 185 -5.78 70.24 -24.69
C SER A 185 -5.97 68.75 -24.40
N VAL A 186 -5.17 68.23 -23.46
CA VAL A 186 -5.29 66.85 -22.94
C VAL A 186 -6.71 66.52 -22.44
N GLN A 187 -7.52 67.50 -22.03
CA GLN A 187 -8.88 67.27 -21.56
C GLN A 187 -9.88 67.18 -22.74
N GLU A 188 -9.77 68.05 -23.74
CA GLU A 188 -10.60 68.03 -24.95
C GLU A 188 -10.27 66.83 -25.87
N ILE A 189 -9.02 66.37 -25.86
CA ILE A 189 -8.55 65.16 -26.56
C ILE A 189 -9.23 63.90 -26.01
N ASN A 190 -9.53 63.86 -24.70
CA ASN A 190 -10.15 62.71 -24.02
C ASN A 190 -11.69 62.83 -23.88
N GLU A 191 -12.31 63.82 -24.52
CA GLU A 191 -13.76 64.03 -24.50
C GLU A 191 -14.49 62.87 -25.21
N PRO A 192 -15.31 62.06 -24.51
CA PRO A 192 -15.81 60.79 -25.07
C PRO A 192 -16.87 60.96 -26.17
N GLU A 193 -17.52 62.13 -26.23
CA GLU A 193 -18.49 62.45 -27.28
C GLU A 193 -17.84 63.08 -28.53
N ARG A 194 -16.57 63.49 -28.45
CA ARG A 194 -15.85 64.08 -29.58
C ARG A 194 -15.69 63.07 -30.71
N GLN A 195 -16.11 63.49 -31.89
CA GLN A 195 -16.06 62.66 -33.10
C GLN A 195 -14.79 62.99 -33.89
N TRP A 196 -14.09 61.95 -34.32
CA TRP A 196 -12.82 62.04 -35.05
C TRP A 196 -12.91 61.33 -36.39
N HIS A 197 -12.41 61.94 -37.46
CA HIS A 197 -12.31 61.32 -38.78
C HIS A 197 -10.95 60.66 -38.98
N CYS A 198 -10.92 59.47 -39.60
CA CYS A 198 -9.67 58.79 -39.95
C CYS A 198 -9.08 59.37 -41.25
N PRO A 199 -7.94 60.11 -41.23
CA PRO A 199 -7.47 60.83 -42.41
C PRO A 199 -7.10 59.90 -43.58
N ALA A 200 -6.71 58.67 -43.28
CA ALA A 200 -6.41 57.63 -44.26
C ALA A 200 -7.67 56.99 -44.90
N CYS A 201 -8.89 57.36 -44.50
CA CYS A 201 -10.15 56.90 -45.08
C CYS A 201 -10.77 57.84 -46.11
N HIS A 202 -10.30 59.10 -46.21
CA HIS A 202 -11.00 60.12 -46.99
C HIS A 202 -11.13 59.73 -48.48
N GLY A 203 -12.36 59.77 -49.00
CA GLY A 203 -12.70 59.39 -50.38
C GLY A 203 -12.74 57.87 -50.66
N GLY A 204 -12.78 57.00 -49.64
CA GLY A 204 -12.87 55.54 -49.83
C GLY A 204 -14.28 54.98 -49.58
N PRO A 205 -14.83 54.12 -50.47
CA PRO A 205 -16.15 53.52 -50.27
C PRO A 205 -16.19 52.64 -49.00
N GLY A 206 -17.27 52.76 -48.23
CA GLY A 206 -17.42 52.05 -46.95
C GLY A 206 -16.57 52.61 -45.80
N ALA A 207 -16.07 53.84 -45.90
CA ALA A 207 -15.52 54.56 -44.75
C ALA A 207 -16.60 54.86 -43.70
N ILE A 208 -16.32 54.58 -42.43
CA ILE A 208 -16.98 55.29 -41.32
C ILE A 208 -16.18 56.58 -41.12
N ASP A 209 -16.81 57.72 -41.44
CA ASP A 209 -16.17 59.02 -41.38
C ASP A 209 -15.94 59.54 -39.95
N TRP A 210 -16.63 58.99 -38.94
CA TRP A 210 -16.64 59.55 -37.59
C TRP A 210 -16.59 58.48 -36.48
N TYR A 211 -15.53 58.53 -35.68
CA TYR A 211 -15.27 57.67 -34.52
C TYR A 211 -15.48 58.46 -33.22
N LYS A 212 -16.31 57.94 -32.30
CA LYS A 212 -16.52 58.56 -30.98
C LYS A 212 -15.34 58.25 -30.05
N GLY A 213 -14.55 59.27 -29.72
CA GLY A 213 -13.29 59.14 -29.01
C GLY A 213 -12.16 58.50 -29.85
N LEU A 214 -10.93 58.58 -29.34
CA LEU A 214 -9.73 58.14 -30.05
C LEU A 214 -9.50 56.61 -30.04
N GLN A 215 -10.17 55.86 -29.15
CA GLN A 215 -10.00 54.40 -29.07
C GLN A 215 -10.58 53.65 -30.27
N PRO A 216 -11.84 53.87 -30.71
CA PRO A 216 -12.34 53.30 -31.95
C PRO A 216 -11.53 53.73 -33.17
N LEU A 217 -10.99 54.96 -33.18
CA LEU A 217 -10.14 55.47 -34.26
C LEU A 217 -8.81 54.71 -34.37
N ILE A 218 -8.08 54.52 -33.26
CA ILE A 218 -6.80 53.79 -33.24
C ILE A 218 -7.04 52.30 -33.52
N SER A 219 -8.11 51.73 -32.96
CA SER A 219 -8.51 50.34 -33.24
C SER A 219 -8.80 50.14 -34.74
N HIS A 220 -9.55 51.05 -35.37
CA HIS A 220 -9.80 51.04 -36.80
C HIS A 220 -8.50 51.16 -37.62
N ALA A 221 -7.66 52.15 -37.34
CA ALA A 221 -6.42 52.39 -38.07
C ALA A 221 -5.40 51.22 -37.93
N ARG A 222 -5.47 50.44 -36.83
CA ARG A 222 -4.68 49.20 -36.67
C ARG A 222 -5.27 48.00 -37.44
N THR A 223 -6.59 47.96 -37.64
CA THR A 223 -7.31 46.77 -38.14
C THR A 223 -7.82 46.87 -39.58
N LYS A 224 -7.91 48.07 -40.17
CA LYS A 224 -8.36 48.26 -41.56
C LYS A 224 -7.38 47.60 -42.55
N GLY A 225 -7.86 46.53 -43.21
CA GLY A 225 -7.11 45.75 -44.20
C GLY A 225 -7.36 46.13 -45.67
N SER A 226 -8.20 47.13 -45.95
CA SER A 226 -8.59 47.55 -47.30
C SER A 226 -8.24 49.00 -47.59
N GLN A 227 -7.55 49.24 -48.72
CA GLN A 227 -7.12 50.55 -49.26
C GLN A 227 -6.19 51.38 -48.35
N ARG A 228 -5.08 51.89 -48.90
CA ARG A 228 -4.09 52.74 -48.18
C ARG A 228 -3.60 52.15 -46.84
N VAL A 229 -3.48 50.82 -46.72
CA VAL A 229 -3.22 50.10 -45.45
C VAL A 229 -1.91 50.51 -44.77
N LYS A 230 -0.86 50.87 -45.55
CA LYS A 230 0.39 51.43 -45.00
C LYS A 230 0.13 52.73 -44.23
N LEU A 231 -0.68 53.63 -44.79
CA LEU A 231 -1.03 54.92 -44.20
C LEU A 231 -1.92 54.77 -42.95
N HIS A 232 -2.81 53.77 -42.92
CA HIS A 232 -3.57 53.40 -41.73
C HIS A 232 -2.66 53.00 -40.56
N ARG A 233 -1.68 52.13 -40.81
CA ARG A 233 -0.71 51.70 -39.80
C ARG A 233 0.19 52.85 -39.32
N THR A 234 0.78 53.63 -40.23
CA THR A 234 1.62 54.76 -39.82
C THR A 234 0.84 55.84 -39.08
N PHE A 235 -0.43 56.09 -39.45
CA PHE A 235 -1.32 56.97 -38.68
C PHE A 235 -1.56 56.43 -37.26
N ALA A 236 -1.87 55.14 -37.12
CA ALA A 236 -2.07 54.52 -35.81
C ALA A 236 -0.81 54.60 -34.92
N ASP A 237 0.37 54.34 -35.49
CA ASP A 237 1.63 54.34 -34.75
C ASP A 237 2.04 55.75 -34.29
N VAL A 238 1.87 56.77 -35.15
CA VAL A 238 2.14 58.18 -34.81
C VAL A 238 1.12 58.71 -33.80
N LEU A 239 -0.17 58.36 -33.93
CA LEU A 239 -1.21 58.79 -33.00
C LEU A 239 -1.04 58.16 -31.60
N ASP A 240 -0.75 56.87 -31.52
CA ASP A 240 -0.54 56.18 -30.24
C ASP A 240 0.72 56.70 -29.53
N GLU A 241 1.77 57.07 -30.27
CA GLU A 241 2.99 57.68 -29.74
C GLU A 241 2.81 59.15 -29.32
N GLU A 242 2.03 59.96 -30.05
CA GLU A 242 1.60 61.30 -29.61
C GLU A 242 0.86 61.23 -28.26
N LEU A 243 -0.09 60.29 -28.13
CA LEU A 243 -0.86 60.12 -26.91
C LEU A 243 -0.01 59.64 -25.73
N ARG A 244 1.01 58.80 -25.96
CA ARG A 244 2.03 58.48 -24.95
C ARG A 244 2.80 59.73 -24.49
N ARG A 245 3.28 60.56 -25.42
CA ARG A 245 4.07 61.77 -25.09
C ARG A 245 3.27 62.84 -24.35
N ARG A 246 1.95 62.92 -24.59
CA ARG A 246 1.04 63.81 -23.85
C ARG A 246 0.59 63.25 -22.50
N GLY A 247 1.10 62.08 -22.10
CA GLY A 247 0.73 61.40 -20.85
C GLY A 247 -0.65 60.72 -20.89
N THR A 248 -1.34 60.76 -22.02
CA THR A 248 -2.66 60.16 -22.24
C THR A 248 -2.51 58.74 -22.79
N SER A 249 -1.83 57.87 -22.06
CA SER A 249 -1.73 56.45 -22.44
C SER A 249 -3.09 55.79 -22.32
N VAL A 250 -3.71 55.46 -23.45
CA VAL A 250 -5.08 54.96 -23.47
C VAL A 250 -5.11 53.43 -23.37
N VAL A 251 -5.15 52.94 -22.13
CA VAL A 251 -5.32 51.52 -21.82
C VAL A 251 -6.65 51.02 -22.41
N PRO A 252 -6.69 49.89 -23.13
CA PRO A 252 -7.93 49.31 -23.63
C PRO A 252 -8.94 49.07 -22.50
N ALA A 253 -10.22 49.35 -22.77
CA ALA A 253 -11.31 49.24 -21.80
C ALA A 253 -11.61 47.76 -21.42
N GLY A 254 -10.74 47.18 -20.60
CA GLY A 254 -10.81 45.79 -20.13
C GLY A 254 -9.63 45.34 -19.25
N GLU A 255 -8.42 45.91 -19.41
CA GLU A 255 -7.20 45.36 -18.76
C GLU A 255 -7.01 45.76 -17.28
N SER A 256 -7.82 46.68 -16.75
CA SER A 256 -7.68 47.22 -15.40
C SER A 256 -8.46 46.44 -14.31
N PHE A 257 -9.38 45.55 -14.68
CA PHE A 257 -10.16 44.75 -13.73
C PHE A 257 -9.49 43.39 -13.46
N GLY A 258 -8.95 43.21 -12.25
CA GLY A 258 -8.45 41.91 -11.75
C GLY A 258 -6.96 41.85 -11.42
N GLN A 259 -6.20 42.93 -11.61
CA GLN A 259 -4.79 43.00 -11.20
C GLN A 259 -4.66 43.20 -9.67
N TRP A 260 -4.66 42.10 -8.92
CA TRP A 260 -4.39 42.11 -7.48
C TRP A 260 -2.88 42.11 -7.21
N GLU A 261 -2.32 43.16 -6.61
CA GLU A 261 -0.92 43.13 -6.12
C GLU A 261 -0.82 42.11 -4.96
N GLY A 262 -0.17 40.98 -5.22
CA GLY A 262 0.07 39.95 -4.22
C GLY A 262 1.07 40.40 -3.14
N LEU A 263 1.06 39.72 -1.99
CA LEU A 263 2.09 39.92 -0.97
C LEU A 263 3.48 39.67 -1.56
N LYS A 264 4.41 40.61 -1.33
CA LYS A 264 5.79 40.51 -1.82
C LYS A 264 6.45 39.28 -1.21
N GLN A 265 6.73 38.30 -2.07
CA GLN A 265 7.02 36.92 -1.68
C GLN A 265 8.38 36.77 -0.96
N GLU A 266 9.25 37.77 -1.09
CA GLU A 266 10.50 37.89 -0.37
C GLU A 266 10.30 38.49 1.04
N THR A 267 9.91 37.67 2.01
CA THR A 267 10.26 37.96 3.42
C THR A 267 11.77 37.87 3.56
N LYS A 268 12.47 39.00 3.46
CA LYS A 268 13.92 39.07 3.59
C LYS A 268 14.35 38.45 4.93
N ASP A 269 15.29 37.52 4.87
CA ASP A 269 15.85 36.90 6.07
C ASP A 269 16.53 37.95 6.95
N HIS A 270 16.57 37.70 8.25
CA HIS A 270 17.08 38.65 9.23
C HIS A 270 17.80 37.96 10.39
N ASP A 271 18.79 38.67 10.91
CA ASP A 271 19.58 38.28 12.07
C ASP A 271 18.73 38.24 13.34
N ILE A 272 18.71 37.08 13.99
CA ILE A 272 18.12 36.86 15.32
C ILE A 272 19.19 36.49 16.34
N VAL A 273 18.92 36.81 17.60
CA VAL A 273 19.75 36.41 18.74
C VAL A 273 19.44 34.96 19.14
N TRP A 274 20.47 34.14 19.29
CA TRP A 274 20.37 32.74 19.71
C TRP A 274 21.19 32.47 20.99
N PRO A 275 20.67 31.72 21.99
CA PRO A 275 19.29 31.23 22.12
C PRO A 275 18.26 32.37 22.14
N PRO A 276 16.99 32.10 21.78
CA PRO A 276 15.96 33.13 21.75
C PRO A 276 15.78 33.79 23.12
N MET A 277 15.85 35.13 23.13
CA MET A 277 15.85 35.93 24.35
C MET A 277 14.87 37.11 24.24
N VAL A 278 14.11 37.33 25.31
CA VAL A 278 13.20 38.48 25.46
C VAL A 278 13.73 39.38 26.57
N MET A 279 14.00 40.64 26.23
CA MET A 279 14.37 41.67 27.19
C MET A 279 13.13 42.10 27.97
N VAL A 280 13.28 42.33 29.27
CA VAL A 280 12.23 42.89 30.14
C VAL A 280 12.81 44.07 30.92
N MET A 281 12.24 45.25 30.73
CA MET A 281 12.72 46.53 31.26
C MET A 281 11.82 47.05 32.39
N ASN A 282 12.30 48.05 33.14
CA ASN A 282 11.64 48.63 34.32
C ASN A 282 11.55 47.67 35.52
N THR A 283 12.55 46.81 35.68
CA THR A 283 12.60 45.76 36.72
C THR A 283 13.40 46.15 37.97
N THR A 284 13.80 47.43 38.12
CA THR A 284 14.28 47.99 39.40
C THR A 284 13.15 48.09 40.40
N LEU A 285 13.47 47.95 41.69
CA LEU A 285 12.54 48.11 42.80
C LEU A 285 12.91 49.35 43.63
N GLU A 286 13.75 49.18 44.64
CA GLU A 286 14.14 50.18 45.63
C GLU A 286 15.67 50.18 45.80
N LYS A 287 16.21 50.97 46.75
CA LYS A 287 17.64 50.90 47.13
C LYS A 287 17.82 50.06 48.39
N ASP A 288 18.94 49.36 48.51
CA ASP A 288 19.41 48.77 49.77
C ASP A 288 20.05 49.83 50.69
N ASP A 289 20.39 49.43 51.92
CA ASP A 289 21.08 50.27 52.91
C ASP A 289 22.49 50.74 52.45
N ASN A 290 23.01 50.17 51.36
CA ASN A 290 24.28 50.53 50.73
C ASN A 290 24.08 51.46 49.50
N GLU A 291 22.89 52.06 49.36
CA GLU A 291 22.43 52.86 48.22
C GLU A 291 22.35 52.16 46.85
N LYS A 292 22.52 50.85 46.78
CA LYS A 292 22.49 50.07 45.53
C LYS A 292 21.06 49.70 45.18
N TRP A 293 20.71 49.78 43.90
CA TRP A 293 19.40 49.36 43.42
C TRP A 293 19.20 47.85 43.58
N ILE A 294 18.09 47.48 44.20
CA ILE A 294 17.49 46.15 44.18
C ILE A 294 16.58 46.05 42.94
N GLY A 295 16.29 44.84 42.48
CA GLY A 295 15.36 44.56 41.40
C GLY A 295 14.61 43.25 41.60
N MET A 296 13.69 42.98 40.67
CA MET A 296 12.94 41.73 40.57
C MET A 296 13.88 40.51 40.57
N GLY A 297 13.47 39.43 41.25
CA GLY A 297 14.25 38.19 41.34
C GLY A 297 14.14 37.29 40.10
N ASN A 298 15.11 36.36 39.93
CA ASN A 298 15.09 35.41 38.80
C ASN A 298 13.85 34.51 38.82
N GLN A 299 13.45 34.02 39.99
CA GLN A 299 12.25 33.18 40.15
C GLN A 299 10.97 34.02 39.99
N GLU A 300 10.90 35.19 40.63
CA GLU A 300 9.80 36.16 40.50
C GLU A 300 9.50 36.50 39.03
N LEU A 301 10.54 36.75 38.22
CA LEU A 301 10.37 37.01 36.78
C LEU A 301 9.86 35.77 36.02
N LEU A 302 10.34 34.56 36.34
CA LEU A 302 9.87 33.33 35.72
C LEU A 302 8.42 33.02 36.10
N ASP A 303 8.05 33.19 37.37
CA ASP A 303 6.69 32.97 37.88
C ASP A 303 5.70 33.98 37.28
N TYR A 304 6.10 35.24 37.12
CA TYR A 304 5.30 36.27 36.45
C TYR A 304 5.04 35.93 34.97
N PHE A 305 6.03 35.36 34.27
CA PHE A 305 5.93 35.00 32.85
C PHE A 305 5.67 33.50 32.60
N LYS A 306 5.22 32.75 33.62
CA LYS A 306 4.92 31.31 33.60
C LYS A 306 4.05 30.82 32.43
N GLY A 307 3.22 31.68 31.85
CA GLY A 307 2.40 31.36 30.66
C GLY A 307 3.20 31.20 29.34
N TYR A 308 4.51 31.45 29.39
CA TYR A 308 5.47 31.35 28.30
C TYR A 308 6.61 30.42 28.72
N ALA A 309 7.07 29.56 27.80
CA ALA A 309 8.06 28.51 28.10
C ALA A 309 9.51 29.03 28.23
N ALA A 310 9.74 30.08 29.03
CA ALA A 310 11.05 30.60 29.33
C ALA A 310 11.81 29.64 30.26
N ALA A 311 13.00 29.19 29.84
CA ALA A 311 13.79 28.23 30.58
C ALA A 311 14.58 28.88 31.73
N ARG A 312 14.99 30.15 31.61
CA ARG A 312 15.83 30.85 32.59
C ARG A 312 15.58 32.36 32.59
N ALA A 313 15.64 32.98 33.77
CA ALA A 313 15.79 34.43 33.92
C ALA A 313 17.24 34.81 34.23
N LYS A 314 17.62 36.05 33.89
CA LYS A 314 18.84 36.75 34.34
C LYS A 314 18.60 38.26 34.40
N HIS A 315 19.44 38.98 35.16
CA HIS A 315 19.37 40.43 35.32
C HIS A 315 20.74 41.09 35.11
N SER A 316 20.74 42.33 34.61
CA SER A 316 21.97 43.13 34.44
C SER A 316 22.26 43.92 35.71
N TYR A 317 23.51 43.83 36.17
CA TYR A 317 24.02 44.52 37.36
C TYR A 317 25.20 45.41 36.97
N GLY A 318 25.41 46.49 37.72
CA GLY A 318 26.54 47.40 37.57
C GLY A 318 26.99 48.00 38.91
N PRO A 319 27.87 49.02 38.91
CA PRO A 319 28.44 49.58 40.15
C PRO A 319 27.41 50.11 41.17
N ARG A 320 26.21 50.49 40.71
CA ARG A 320 25.10 50.99 41.53
C ARG A 320 24.01 49.93 41.79
N GLY A 321 24.33 48.63 41.66
CA GLY A 321 23.38 47.53 41.84
C GLY A 321 22.65 47.13 40.54
N HIS A 322 21.39 46.71 40.69
CA HIS A 322 20.53 46.23 39.61
C HIS A 322 20.17 47.35 38.62
N ARG A 323 20.27 47.08 37.31
CA ARG A 323 20.15 48.11 36.25
C ARG A 323 18.75 48.31 35.68
N GLY A 324 17.76 47.53 36.12
CA GLY A 324 16.39 47.61 35.60
C GLY A 324 16.22 46.95 34.22
N ILE A 325 17.18 46.09 33.86
CA ILE A 325 17.23 45.31 32.62
C ILE A 325 17.30 43.83 33.01
N SER A 326 16.27 43.08 32.65
CA SER A 326 16.19 41.63 32.78
C SER A 326 16.15 40.96 31.41
N VAL A 327 16.42 39.66 31.36
CA VAL A 327 16.23 38.82 30.17
C VAL A 327 15.58 37.50 30.55
N LEU A 328 14.62 37.08 29.74
CA LEU A 328 14.08 35.72 29.71
C LEU A 328 14.73 34.96 28.55
N ILE A 329 15.35 33.83 28.88
CA ILE A 329 16.04 32.95 27.93
C ILE A 329 15.15 31.74 27.70
N PHE A 330 14.74 31.54 26.46
CA PHE A 330 13.90 30.43 26.03
C PHE A 330 14.75 29.22 25.61
N ASP A 331 14.10 28.10 25.33
CA ASP A 331 14.78 26.92 24.81
C ASP A 331 15.48 27.20 23.47
N SER A 332 16.58 26.50 23.20
CA SER A 332 17.42 26.65 22.00
C SER A 332 16.83 25.91 20.80
N SER A 333 15.55 26.13 20.51
CA SER A 333 14.77 25.47 19.46
C SER A 333 13.83 26.44 18.76
N ALA A 334 13.34 26.06 17.57
CA ALA A 334 12.35 26.84 16.83
C ALA A 334 11.03 27.05 17.62
N VAL A 335 10.67 26.10 18.48
CA VAL A 335 9.52 26.22 19.41
C VAL A 335 9.82 27.25 20.51
N GLY A 336 11.01 27.21 21.09
CA GLY A 336 11.47 28.23 22.04
C GLY A 336 11.49 29.64 21.44
N TYR A 337 11.86 29.78 20.16
CA TYR A 337 11.75 31.05 19.43
C TYR A 337 10.31 31.52 19.29
N VAL A 338 9.37 30.65 18.89
CA VAL A 338 7.97 31.05 18.73
C VAL A 338 7.31 31.41 20.06
N GLU A 339 7.67 30.78 21.18
CA GLU A 339 7.22 31.21 22.51
C GLU A 339 7.83 32.56 22.95
N ALA A 340 9.10 32.82 22.61
CA ALA A 340 9.72 34.15 22.80
C ALA A 340 9.04 35.23 21.95
N GLU A 341 8.71 34.92 20.69
CA GLU A 341 8.02 35.81 19.77
C GLU A 341 6.56 36.05 20.20
N ARG A 342 5.88 35.02 20.73
CA ARG A 342 4.53 35.10 21.31
C ARG A 342 4.50 36.03 22.53
N LEU A 343 5.53 36.00 23.38
CA LEU A 343 5.70 36.97 24.47
C LEU A 343 5.99 38.38 23.93
N HIS A 344 6.88 38.52 22.94
CA HIS A 344 7.17 39.79 22.30
C HIS A 344 5.92 40.45 21.68
N ARG A 345 5.10 39.68 20.95
CA ARG A 345 3.82 40.14 20.40
C ARG A 345 2.84 40.56 21.50
N HIS A 346 2.83 39.89 22.66
CA HIS A 346 1.96 40.29 23.77
C HIS A 346 2.35 41.66 24.34
N PHE A 347 3.64 41.94 24.54
CA PHE A 347 4.10 43.29 24.92
C PHE A 347 3.74 44.35 23.86
N ILE A 348 3.86 44.03 22.56
CA ILE A 348 3.40 44.95 21.50
C ILE A 348 1.88 45.21 21.62
N GLY A 349 1.06 44.16 21.77
CA GLY A 349 -0.40 44.26 21.89
C GLY A 349 -0.88 45.01 23.14
N GLN A 350 -0.09 45.02 24.21
CA GLN A 350 -0.33 45.85 25.41
C GLN A 350 0.17 47.30 25.28
N GLY A 351 0.82 47.67 24.16
CA GLY A 351 1.45 48.98 24.01
C GLY A 351 2.74 49.15 24.86
N THR A 352 3.33 48.05 25.32
CA THR A 352 4.48 47.99 26.25
C THR A 352 5.72 47.38 25.60
N GLY A 353 5.74 47.33 24.26
CA GLY A 353 6.89 46.93 23.45
C GLY A 353 8.02 47.96 23.39
N ARG A 354 9.08 47.62 22.65
CA ARG A 354 10.30 48.43 22.45
C ARG A 354 10.03 49.94 22.26
N ALA A 355 9.24 50.31 21.24
CA ALA A 355 9.01 51.71 20.90
C ALA A 355 8.34 52.52 22.04
N ALA A 356 7.57 51.87 22.89
CA ALA A 356 6.96 52.51 24.05
C ALA A 356 7.95 52.67 25.22
N TRP A 357 8.96 51.79 25.34
CA TRP A 357 10.08 51.96 26.26
C TRP A 357 11.09 53.02 25.79
N GLU A 358 11.34 53.11 24.47
CA GLU A 358 12.24 54.09 23.87
C GLU A 358 11.60 55.50 23.78
N SER A 359 10.28 55.61 23.96
CA SER A 359 9.54 56.88 23.97
C SER A 359 9.84 57.77 25.19
N ASN A 360 10.01 59.06 24.94
CA ASN A 360 10.10 60.11 25.96
C ASN A 360 8.83 60.23 26.85
N ARG A 361 7.72 59.58 26.48
CA ARG A 361 6.46 59.54 27.26
C ARG A 361 6.17 58.16 27.89
N ARG A 362 7.20 57.34 28.14
CA ARG A 362 7.04 56.03 28.81
C ARG A 362 6.41 56.17 30.21
N VAL A 363 5.47 55.28 30.51
CA VAL A 363 4.73 55.22 31.79
C VAL A 363 5.39 54.18 32.68
N LEU A 364 6.08 54.63 33.75
CA LEU A 364 6.79 53.71 34.64
C LEU A 364 5.86 53.01 35.65
N PHE A 365 4.74 53.64 36.02
CA PHE A 365 3.77 53.16 37.00
C PHE A 365 2.34 53.49 36.55
N TYR A 366 1.40 52.57 36.79
CA TYR A 366 -0.03 52.84 36.71
C TYR A 366 -0.53 53.64 37.92
N PRO A 367 -1.70 54.31 37.79
CA PRO A 367 -2.48 54.74 38.95
C PRO A 367 -2.65 53.59 39.95
N GLY A 368 -2.38 53.85 41.24
CA GLY A 368 -2.30 52.80 42.27
C GLY A 368 -0.94 52.11 42.39
N GLY A 369 0.14 52.65 41.81
CA GLY A 369 1.53 52.31 42.14
C GLY A 369 2.07 51.00 41.55
N LYS A 370 1.31 50.30 40.70
CA LYS A 370 1.78 49.09 40.02
C LYS A 370 2.78 49.46 38.92
N ARG A 371 4.00 48.90 38.94
CA ARG A 371 5.03 49.13 37.92
C ARG A 371 4.60 48.53 36.58
N GLN A 372 4.85 49.24 35.47
CA GLN A 372 4.67 48.70 34.12
C GLN A 372 5.97 48.08 33.64
N LEU A 373 5.97 46.76 33.40
CA LEU A 373 7.07 46.09 32.71
C LEU A 373 6.96 46.33 31.20
N TYR A 374 8.09 46.58 30.55
CA TYR A 374 8.19 46.67 29.09
C TYR A 374 8.98 45.49 28.56
N GLY A 375 8.73 45.02 27.34
CA GLY A 375 9.49 43.88 26.83
C GLY A 375 9.47 43.68 25.32
N PHE A 376 10.53 43.05 24.81
CA PHE A 376 10.75 42.88 23.38
C PHE A 376 11.77 41.77 23.08
N LEU A 377 11.67 41.18 21.88
CA LEU A 377 12.68 40.24 21.41
C LEU A 377 14.05 40.95 21.31
N ALA A 378 15.09 40.30 21.82
CA ALA A 378 16.42 40.87 21.89
C ALA A 378 17.08 40.93 20.51
N LYS A 379 17.69 42.08 20.21
CA LYS A 379 18.70 42.27 19.17
C LYS A 379 20.08 42.19 19.79
N LYS A 380 21.10 42.08 18.94
CA LYS A 380 22.53 42.13 19.30
C LYS A 380 22.84 43.27 20.30
N ASP A 381 22.39 44.47 19.97
CA ASP A 381 22.71 45.70 20.71
C ASP A 381 22.12 45.70 22.14
N ASP A 382 20.96 45.10 22.36
CA ASP A 382 20.35 44.99 23.69
C ASP A 382 21.13 44.04 24.60
N ILE A 383 21.66 42.95 24.03
CA ILE A 383 22.49 41.98 24.77
C ILE A 383 23.86 42.57 25.07
N ASP A 384 24.43 43.39 24.19
CA ASP A 384 25.68 44.10 24.45
C ASP A 384 25.48 45.21 25.51
N GLU A 385 24.37 45.96 25.50
CA GLU A 385 24.02 46.92 26.56
C GLU A 385 23.71 46.22 27.90
N PHE A 386 23.07 45.05 27.90
CA PHE A 386 22.94 44.19 29.09
C PHE A 386 24.31 43.80 29.62
N ASN A 387 25.23 43.42 28.74
CA ASN A 387 26.56 42.90 29.07
C ASN A 387 27.59 43.96 29.49
N LYS A 388 27.29 45.26 29.31
CA LYS A 388 28.19 46.42 29.49
C LYS A 388 28.98 46.46 30.81
N HIS A 389 28.46 45.85 31.88
CA HIS A 389 29.13 45.75 33.18
C HIS A 389 29.32 44.29 33.66
N CYS A 390 29.00 43.29 32.82
CA CYS A 390 29.08 41.87 33.15
C CYS A 390 30.47 41.30 32.86
N GLN A 391 31.26 41.09 33.91
CA GLN A 391 32.60 40.52 33.80
C GLN A 391 32.61 38.98 33.78
N GLY A 392 33.48 38.41 32.95
CA GLY A 392 33.77 36.97 32.88
C GLY A 392 32.52 36.09 32.78
N LYS A 393 32.34 35.17 33.74
CA LYS A 393 31.25 34.18 33.77
C LYS A 393 29.84 34.77 33.89
N SER A 394 29.70 36.05 34.23
CA SER A 394 28.39 36.71 34.32
C SER A 394 27.79 37.10 32.96
N LYS A 395 28.64 37.34 31.95
CA LYS A 395 28.25 37.77 30.59
C LYS A 395 27.26 36.79 29.95
N LEU A 396 26.21 37.31 29.32
CA LEU A 396 25.36 36.53 28.41
C LEU A 396 26.19 36.07 27.21
N LYS A 397 26.27 34.76 27.01
CA LYS A 397 26.70 34.17 25.74
C LYS A 397 25.50 34.19 24.79
N TYR A 398 25.73 34.66 23.58
CA TYR A 398 24.76 34.64 22.49
C TYR A 398 25.49 34.47 21.17
N GLU A 399 24.77 34.02 20.16
CA GLU A 399 25.17 34.00 18.76
C GLU A 399 24.17 34.85 17.96
N VAL A 400 24.59 35.33 16.80
CA VAL A 400 23.68 35.91 15.79
C VAL A 400 23.49 34.85 14.71
N ARG A 401 22.24 34.57 14.34
CA ARG A 401 21.86 33.50 13.42
C ARG A 401 20.74 33.95 12.48
N SER A 402 20.61 33.29 11.34
CA SER A 402 19.49 33.46 10.41
C SER A 402 18.18 32.98 11.03
N TYR A 403 17.11 33.79 10.92
CA TYR A 403 15.75 33.37 11.25
C TYR A 403 15.28 32.24 10.31
N GLN A 404 15.60 32.36 9.02
CA GLN A 404 15.21 31.37 8.01
C GLN A 404 15.90 30.01 8.23
N GLU A 405 17.17 29.98 8.68
CA GLU A 405 17.90 28.76 9.05
C GLU A 405 17.34 28.15 10.35
N MET A 406 17.33 28.92 11.44
CA MET A 406 17.12 28.37 12.79
C MET A 406 15.65 28.11 13.12
N VAL A 407 14.72 28.86 12.51
CA VAL A 407 13.29 28.75 12.77
C VAL A 407 12.55 28.19 11.57
N MET A 408 12.57 28.85 10.41
CA MET A 408 11.71 28.47 9.27
C MET A 408 12.09 27.10 8.68
N ALA A 409 13.37 26.85 8.40
CA ALA A 409 13.83 25.57 7.86
C ALA A 409 13.59 24.43 8.86
N ARG A 410 13.74 24.68 10.17
CA ARG A 410 13.44 23.69 11.22
C ARG A 410 11.94 23.42 11.37
N MET A 411 11.08 24.43 11.26
CA MET A 411 9.63 24.22 11.26
C MET A 411 9.14 23.51 10.00
N LYS A 412 9.73 23.80 8.83
CA LYS A 412 9.48 23.05 7.60
C LYS A 412 9.92 21.59 7.74
N GLN A 413 11.13 21.33 8.23
CA GLN A 413 11.61 19.97 8.49
C GLN A 413 10.66 19.21 9.43
N MET A 414 10.26 19.81 10.56
CA MET A 414 9.30 19.19 11.48
C MET A 414 7.93 18.93 10.83
N SER A 415 7.46 19.75 9.89
CA SER A 415 6.19 19.53 9.20
C SER A 415 6.27 18.41 8.15
N GLU A 416 7.43 18.22 7.52
CA GLU A 416 7.74 17.11 6.61
C GLU A 416 7.91 15.79 7.38
N ASP A 417 8.65 15.81 8.49
CA ASP A 417 8.83 14.66 9.40
C ASP A 417 7.48 14.17 9.98
N ASN A 418 6.56 15.09 10.31
CA ASN A 418 5.21 14.74 10.78
C ASN A 418 4.33 14.08 9.69
N GLN A 419 4.52 14.44 8.42
CA GLN A 419 3.86 13.76 7.29
C GLN A 419 4.40 12.34 7.13
N GLN A 420 5.72 12.17 7.20
CA GLN A 420 6.35 10.83 7.17
C GLN A 420 5.92 9.96 8.35
N LEU A 421 5.87 10.52 9.57
CA LEU A 421 5.38 9.84 10.77
C LEU A 421 3.95 9.29 10.60
N THR A 422 3.09 10.04 9.90
CA THR A 422 1.73 9.60 9.56
C THR A 422 1.74 8.41 8.60
N TRP A 423 2.63 8.40 7.61
CA TRP A 423 2.83 7.24 6.72
C TRP A 423 3.35 6.01 7.48
N PHE A 424 4.39 6.16 8.31
CA PHE A 424 4.93 5.06 9.12
C PHE A 424 3.88 4.47 10.07
N LYS A 425 3.06 5.32 10.72
CA LYS A 425 1.96 4.90 11.59
C LYS A 425 0.92 4.07 10.84
N ASN A 426 0.54 4.49 9.62
CA ASN A 426 -0.40 3.76 8.78
C ASN A 426 0.19 2.44 8.25
N LYS A 427 1.47 2.42 7.88
CA LYS A 427 2.20 1.21 7.47
C LYS A 427 2.28 0.19 8.61
N ALA A 428 2.69 0.60 9.80
CA ALA A 428 2.72 -0.26 10.98
C ALA A 428 1.33 -0.82 11.34
N ALA A 429 0.27 -0.01 11.25
CA ALA A 429 -1.10 -0.46 11.48
C ALA A 429 -1.59 -1.47 10.42
N LYS A 430 -1.17 -1.34 9.15
CA LYS A 430 -1.44 -2.33 8.11
C LYS A 430 -0.73 -3.65 8.40
N ASP A 431 0.55 -3.59 8.71
CA ASP A 431 1.40 -4.77 8.94
C ASP A 431 0.96 -5.53 10.21
N GLN A 432 0.52 -4.82 11.26
CA GLN A 432 -0.08 -5.43 12.45
C GLN A 432 -1.39 -6.17 12.14
N ARG A 433 -2.23 -5.65 11.23
CA ARG A 433 -3.44 -6.36 10.76
C ARG A 433 -3.08 -7.60 9.94
N GLN A 434 -2.08 -7.51 9.07
CA GLN A 434 -1.59 -8.65 8.29
C GLN A 434 -1.01 -9.74 9.19
N LYS A 435 -0.25 -9.38 10.24
CA LYS A 435 0.22 -10.35 11.23
C LYS A 435 -0.94 -11.07 11.92
N LYS A 436 -1.96 -10.35 12.40
CA LYS A 436 -3.13 -10.96 13.06
C LYS A 436 -3.89 -11.91 12.15
N ALA A 437 -4.18 -11.50 10.91
CA ALA A 437 -4.84 -12.37 9.94
C ALA A 437 -4.02 -13.62 9.60
N LEU A 438 -2.69 -13.51 9.55
CA LEU A 438 -1.79 -14.67 9.37
C LEU A 438 -1.84 -15.60 10.59
N GLU A 439 -1.77 -15.06 11.80
CA GLU A 439 -1.86 -15.79 13.08
C GLU A 439 -3.21 -16.52 13.24
N GLU A 440 -4.32 -15.86 12.91
CA GLU A 440 -5.66 -16.45 12.82
C GLU A 440 -5.72 -17.57 11.77
N SER A 441 -5.17 -17.36 10.57
CA SER A 441 -5.14 -18.39 9.52
C SER A 441 -4.27 -19.61 9.88
N PHE A 442 -3.14 -19.38 10.56
CA PHE A 442 -2.24 -20.42 11.03
C PHE A 442 -2.95 -21.32 12.06
N ASN A 443 -3.62 -20.72 13.04
CA ASN A 443 -4.41 -21.46 14.04
C ASN A 443 -5.50 -22.33 13.40
N ILE A 444 -6.19 -21.83 12.36
CA ILE A 444 -7.19 -22.60 11.59
C ILE A 444 -6.54 -23.79 10.86
N VAL A 445 -5.37 -23.61 10.25
CA VAL A 445 -4.64 -24.68 9.56
C VAL A 445 -4.10 -25.72 10.55
N THR A 446 -3.55 -25.30 11.69
CA THR A 446 -3.06 -26.20 12.74
C THR A 446 -4.19 -27.06 13.33
N GLU A 447 -5.36 -26.47 13.60
CA GLU A 447 -6.50 -27.22 14.12
C GLU A 447 -7.06 -28.21 13.09
N LYS A 448 -7.14 -27.83 11.81
CA LYS A 448 -7.50 -28.75 10.73
C LYS A 448 -6.51 -29.91 10.59
N LEU A 449 -5.21 -29.63 10.66
CA LEU A 449 -4.17 -30.67 10.61
C LEU A 449 -4.30 -31.65 11.78
N ARG A 450 -4.59 -31.15 13.00
CA ARG A 450 -4.86 -31.97 14.19
C ARG A 450 -6.08 -32.88 13.97
N GLN A 451 -7.17 -32.35 13.44
CA GLN A 451 -8.38 -33.11 13.10
C GLN A 451 -8.09 -34.21 12.07
N THR A 452 -7.47 -33.88 10.92
CA THR A 452 -7.16 -34.88 9.89
C THR A 452 -6.18 -35.97 10.35
N THR A 453 -5.31 -35.65 11.31
CA THR A 453 -4.36 -36.63 11.90
C THR A 453 -5.09 -37.61 12.81
N GLU A 454 -6.06 -37.13 13.60
CA GLU A 454 -6.90 -37.97 14.45
C GLU A 454 -7.90 -38.81 13.63
N ASP A 455 -8.52 -38.22 12.59
CA ASP A 455 -9.37 -38.95 11.65
C ASP A 455 -8.61 -40.10 10.97
N TYR A 456 -7.38 -39.85 10.49
CA TYR A 456 -6.51 -40.88 9.95
C TYR A 456 -6.20 -41.98 10.99
N ARG A 457 -5.88 -41.60 12.23
CA ARG A 457 -5.63 -42.55 13.33
C ARG A 457 -6.85 -43.43 13.60
N ILE A 458 -8.05 -42.85 13.62
CA ILE A 458 -9.33 -43.56 13.80
C ILE A 458 -9.62 -44.50 12.62
N VAL A 459 -9.38 -44.07 11.37
CA VAL A 459 -9.53 -44.92 10.19
C VAL A 459 -8.58 -46.11 10.25
N MET A 460 -7.30 -45.90 10.52
CA MET A 460 -6.31 -46.98 10.65
C MET A 460 -6.71 -47.97 11.75
N GLN A 461 -7.11 -47.50 12.93
CA GLN A 461 -7.58 -48.37 14.02
C GLN A 461 -8.80 -49.20 13.64
N ARG A 462 -9.77 -48.62 12.89
CA ARG A 462 -10.95 -49.35 12.39
C ARG A 462 -10.55 -50.41 11.37
N THR A 463 -9.67 -50.10 10.42
CA THR A 463 -9.19 -51.05 9.40
C THR A 463 -8.41 -52.21 10.03
N THR A 464 -7.51 -51.94 10.99
CA THR A 464 -6.81 -53.00 11.72
C THR A 464 -7.76 -53.89 12.52
N LYS A 465 -8.76 -53.29 13.21
CA LYS A 465 -9.76 -54.06 13.96
C LYS A 465 -10.61 -54.95 13.04
N LEU A 466 -11.09 -54.43 11.92
CA LEU A 466 -11.86 -55.19 10.92
C LEU A 466 -11.04 -56.34 10.31
N HIS A 467 -9.74 -56.11 10.04
CA HIS A 467 -8.86 -57.15 9.53
C HIS A 467 -8.65 -58.28 10.54
N GLU A 468 -8.45 -57.95 11.83
CA GLU A 468 -8.31 -58.97 12.88
C GLU A 468 -9.64 -59.71 13.12
N GLU A 469 -10.79 -59.04 13.12
CA GLU A 469 -12.12 -59.70 13.22
C GLU A 469 -12.38 -60.66 12.04
N ASN A 470 -12.08 -60.24 10.80
CA ASN A 470 -12.16 -61.12 9.62
C ASN A 470 -11.19 -62.31 9.72
N LYS A 471 -9.99 -62.09 10.27
CA LYS A 471 -8.99 -63.14 10.50
C LYS A 471 -9.46 -64.13 11.56
N GLU A 472 -10.01 -63.68 12.69
CA GLU A 472 -10.61 -64.54 13.72
C GLU A 472 -11.77 -65.39 13.15
N GLU A 473 -12.59 -64.82 12.27
CA GLU A 473 -13.66 -65.58 11.59
C GLU A 473 -13.10 -66.66 10.65
N MET A 474 -12.11 -66.33 9.80
CA MET A 474 -11.43 -67.30 8.94
C MET A 474 -10.78 -68.43 9.75
N ASP A 475 -10.10 -68.08 10.84
CA ASP A 475 -9.49 -69.00 11.80
C ASP A 475 -10.53 -69.94 12.44
N TYR A 476 -11.75 -69.45 12.73
CA TYR A 476 -12.85 -70.24 13.27
C TYR A 476 -13.44 -71.19 12.22
N GLN A 477 -13.67 -70.70 11.00
CA GLN A 477 -14.15 -71.53 9.88
C GLN A 477 -13.15 -72.66 9.56
N GLU A 478 -11.85 -72.37 9.53
CA GLU A 478 -10.82 -73.38 9.26
C GLU A 478 -10.76 -74.46 10.36
N LYS A 479 -10.88 -74.07 11.63
CA LYS A 479 -10.99 -75.03 12.77
C LYS A 479 -12.24 -75.91 12.63
N PHE A 480 -13.40 -75.31 12.37
CA PHE A 480 -14.66 -76.04 12.19
C PHE A 480 -14.59 -77.12 11.10
N PHE A 481 -13.98 -76.82 9.94
CA PHE A 481 -13.80 -77.82 8.89
C PHE A 481 -12.71 -78.86 9.22
N LYS A 482 -11.63 -78.48 9.92
CA LYS A 482 -10.63 -79.43 10.43
C LYS A 482 -11.24 -80.44 11.40
N ASP A 483 -12.07 -79.98 12.34
CA ASP A 483 -12.72 -80.81 13.35
C ASP A 483 -13.74 -81.78 12.73
N GLN A 484 -14.48 -81.35 11.70
CA GLN A 484 -15.32 -82.27 10.91
C GLN A 484 -14.51 -83.34 10.17
N ILE A 485 -13.40 -82.95 9.52
CA ILE A 485 -12.52 -83.90 8.83
C ILE A 485 -11.89 -84.88 9.82
N GLN A 486 -11.52 -84.44 11.02
CA GLN A 486 -10.99 -85.31 12.05
C GLN A 486 -12.07 -86.28 12.57
N THR A 487 -13.27 -85.79 12.87
CA THR A 487 -14.43 -86.62 13.25
C THR A 487 -14.74 -87.72 12.21
N ILE A 488 -14.49 -87.48 10.93
CA ILE A 488 -14.65 -88.48 9.85
C ILE A 488 -13.51 -89.51 9.86
N ARG A 489 -12.26 -89.08 10.15
CA ARG A 489 -11.10 -89.96 10.28
C ARG A 489 -11.23 -90.88 11.47
N ASP A 490 -11.52 -90.34 12.66
CA ASP A 490 -11.66 -91.11 13.89
C ASP A 490 -12.71 -92.23 13.69
N LYS A 491 -13.86 -91.91 13.07
CA LYS A 491 -14.92 -92.87 12.71
C LYS A 491 -14.60 -93.82 11.54
N THR A 492 -13.47 -93.63 10.87
CA THR A 492 -12.94 -94.52 9.84
C THR A 492 -11.91 -95.45 10.47
N ASP A 493 -11.02 -94.91 11.30
CA ASP A 493 -10.01 -95.64 12.05
C ASP A 493 -10.67 -96.60 13.06
N GLU A 494 -11.73 -96.17 13.77
CA GLU A 494 -12.60 -97.03 14.60
C GLU A 494 -13.16 -98.24 13.82
N LYS A 495 -13.59 -98.04 12.57
CA LYS A 495 -14.16 -99.11 11.73
C LYS A 495 -13.07 -100.06 11.24
N GLU A 496 -11.89 -99.54 10.93
CA GLU A 496 -10.75 -100.35 10.53
C GLU A 496 -10.25 -101.20 11.72
N GLU A 497 -10.17 -100.64 12.93
CA GLU A 497 -9.91 -101.40 14.15
C GLU A 497 -10.94 -102.52 14.38
N ILE A 498 -12.25 -102.26 14.15
CA ILE A 498 -13.31 -103.27 14.29
C ILE A 498 -13.14 -104.38 13.23
N PHE A 499 -12.79 -104.02 11.99
CA PHE A 499 -12.52 -104.98 10.92
C PHE A 499 -11.26 -105.83 11.21
N GLU A 500 -10.19 -105.22 11.72
CA GLU A 500 -8.98 -105.94 12.11
C GLU A 500 -9.27 -106.92 13.26
N LYS A 501 -10.01 -106.49 14.29
CA LYS A 501 -10.41 -107.36 15.42
C LYS A 501 -11.23 -108.55 14.94
N LEU A 502 -12.15 -108.37 13.98
CA LEU A 502 -12.90 -109.45 13.36
C LEU A 502 -11.97 -110.45 12.63
N GLN A 503 -11.04 -109.96 11.81
CA GLN A 503 -10.05 -110.80 11.11
C GLN A 503 -9.12 -111.55 12.08
N GLN A 504 -8.75 -110.93 13.20
CA GLN A 504 -7.98 -111.58 14.27
C GLN A 504 -8.79 -112.65 15.01
N ASP A 505 -10.08 -112.42 15.27
CA ASP A 505 -10.94 -113.38 15.97
C ASP A 505 -11.29 -114.60 15.10
N ASP A 506 -11.47 -114.44 13.79
CA ASP A 506 -11.63 -115.58 12.88
C ASP A 506 -10.35 -116.42 12.77
N ARG A 507 -9.16 -115.81 12.88
CA ARG A 507 -7.89 -116.54 13.02
C ARG A 507 -7.81 -117.33 14.33
N LYS A 508 -8.29 -116.77 15.45
CA LYS A 508 -8.33 -117.46 16.76
C LYS A 508 -9.24 -118.68 16.73
N LYS A 509 -10.48 -118.55 16.22
CA LYS A 509 -11.46 -119.66 16.11
C LYS A 509 -10.91 -120.88 15.36
N ILE A 510 -10.01 -120.67 14.41
CA ILE A 510 -9.43 -121.74 13.56
C ILE A 510 -8.20 -122.38 14.23
N GLU A 511 -7.42 -121.63 15.01
CA GLU A 511 -6.41 -122.23 15.88
C GLU A 511 -7.06 -122.98 17.08
N GLU A 512 -8.22 -122.53 17.55
CA GLU A 512 -9.05 -123.23 18.54
C GLU A 512 -9.65 -124.53 17.98
N SER A 513 -10.24 -124.52 16.77
CA SER A 513 -10.79 -125.74 16.15
C SER A 513 -9.73 -126.82 15.87
N LYS A 514 -8.48 -126.40 15.69
CA LYS A 514 -7.28 -127.24 15.55
C LYS A 514 -6.79 -127.84 16.89
N THR A 515 -7.02 -127.18 18.03
CA THR A 515 -6.70 -127.77 19.36
C THR A 515 -7.75 -128.75 19.86
N LEU A 516 -9.01 -128.64 19.40
CA LEU A 516 -10.13 -129.54 19.73
C LEU A 516 -10.10 -130.90 19.01
N ALA A 517 -8.93 -131.49 18.79
CA ALA A 517 -8.74 -132.72 18.00
C ALA A 517 -8.62 -133.98 18.88
N SER A 518 -9.31 -135.06 18.51
CA SER A 518 -9.48 -136.24 19.38
C SER A 518 -8.61 -137.45 19.01
N ASN A 519 -7.82 -137.38 17.93
CA ASN A 519 -6.92 -138.47 17.49
C ASN A 519 -5.78 -137.90 16.61
N THR A 520 -4.66 -138.62 16.52
CA THR A 520 -3.41 -138.19 15.86
C THR A 520 -3.57 -137.88 14.37
N GLU A 521 -4.40 -138.63 13.65
CA GLU A 521 -4.63 -138.40 12.21
C GLU A 521 -5.62 -137.24 11.95
N ASP A 522 -6.54 -136.98 12.90
CA ASP A 522 -7.47 -135.85 12.84
C ASP A 522 -6.75 -134.52 13.11
N LEU A 523 -5.75 -134.52 14.02
CA LEU A 523 -4.79 -133.43 14.17
C LEU A 523 -4.09 -133.09 12.84
N ARG A 524 -3.65 -134.12 12.10
CA ARG A 524 -2.93 -133.95 10.83
C ARG A 524 -3.81 -133.30 9.76
N ARG A 525 -5.01 -133.86 9.54
CA ARG A 525 -5.99 -133.33 8.58
C ARG A 525 -6.38 -131.89 8.93
N ARG A 526 -6.74 -131.60 10.19
CA ARG A 526 -7.12 -130.24 10.59
C ARG A 526 -5.96 -129.26 10.51
N ALA A 527 -4.72 -129.70 10.74
CA ALA A 527 -3.54 -128.85 10.52
C ALA A 527 -3.36 -128.50 9.04
N GLU A 528 -3.53 -129.46 8.12
CA GLU A 528 -3.46 -129.21 6.66
C GLU A 528 -4.64 -128.37 6.13
N GLU A 529 -5.83 -128.50 6.73
CA GLU A 529 -6.99 -127.65 6.43
C GLU A 529 -6.78 -126.22 6.97
N ALA A 530 -6.21 -126.08 8.18
CA ALA A 530 -5.88 -124.78 8.78
C ALA A 530 -4.73 -124.06 8.06
N THR A 531 -3.71 -124.76 7.53
CA THR A 531 -2.68 -124.12 6.69
C THR A 531 -3.26 -123.63 5.37
N LYS A 532 -4.09 -124.43 4.68
CA LYS A 532 -4.77 -124.00 3.45
C LYS A 532 -5.72 -122.82 3.69
N PHE A 533 -6.48 -122.82 4.79
CA PHE A 533 -7.30 -121.67 5.17
C PHE A 533 -6.43 -120.43 5.42
N LYS A 534 -5.35 -120.56 6.19
CA LYS A 534 -4.44 -119.45 6.49
C LYS A 534 -3.82 -118.89 5.21
N GLU A 535 -3.36 -119.72 4.29
CA GLU A 535 -2.82 -119.29 3.00
C GLU A 535 -3.85 -118.52 2.16
N LEU A 536 -5.12 -118.94 2.17
CA LEU A 536 -6.22 -118.23 1.51
C LEU A 536 -6.52 -116.88 2.18
N GLN A 537 -6.59 -116.83 3.51
CA GLN A 537 -6.86 -115.60 4.26
C GLN A 537 -5.67 -114.62 4.19
N ASP A 538 -4.44 -115.11 4.16
CA ASP A 538 -3.23 -114.29 3.96
C ASP A 538 -3.21 -113.69 2.53
N GLN A 539 -3.69 -114.42 1.51
CA GLN A 539 -3.91 -113.87 0.16
C GLN A 539 -5.05 -112.84 0.11
N GLU A 540 -6.15 -113.07 0.85
CA GLU A 540 -7.30 -112.17 0.87
C GLU A 540 -6.99 -110.85 1.60
N ILE A 541 -6.34 -110.90 2.77
CA ILE A 541 -5.83 -109.70 3.44
C ILE A 541 -4.76 -109.02 2.59
N GLY A 542 -3.91 -109.77 1.88
CA GLY A 542 -2.95 -109.19 0.93
C GLY A 542 -3.60 -108.36 -0.18
N LYS A 543 -4.76 -108.81 -0.71
CA LYS A 543 -5.57 -108.04 -1.67
C LYS A 543 -6.19 -106.81 -1.02
N PHE A 544 -6.82 -106.97 0.15
CA PHE A 544 -7.42 -105.86 0.89
C PHE A 544 -6.42 -104.74 1.19
N VAL A 545 -5.21 -105.07 1.64
CA VAL A 545 -4.14 -104.09 1.91
C VAL A 545 -3.69 -103.38 0.62
N ALA A 546 -3.59 -104.09 -0.50
CA ALA A 546 -3.25 -103.49 -1.78
C ALA A 546 -4.35 -102.56 -2.32
N GLU A 547 -5.62 -102.96 -2.22
CA GLU A 547 -6.78 -102.13 -2.60
C GLU A 547 -6.92 -100.91 -1.67
N ARG A 548 -6.63 -101.06 -0.38
CA ARG A 548 -6.59 -99.97 0.61
C ARG A 548 -5.51 -98.93 0.27
N GLU A 549 -4.28 -99.34 -0.04
CA GLU A 549 -3.24 -98.36 -0.41
C GLU A 549 -3.54 -97.68 -1.75
N GLN A 550 -4.15 -98.38 -2.72
CA GLN A 550 -4.67 -97.74 -3.94
C GLN A 550 -5.76 -96.71 -3.63
N LEU A 551 -6.72 -97.02 -2.75
CA LEU A 551 -7.76 -96.09 -2.33
C LEU A 551 -7.20 -94.87 -1.61
N ILE A 552 -6.21 -95.08 -0.73
CA ILE A 552 -5.46 -94.01 -0.03
C ILE A 552 -4.71 -93.15 -1.05
N GLN A 553 -4.06 -93.75 -2.05
CA GLN A 553 -3.35 -93.01 -3.10
C GLN A 553 -4.31 -92.16 -3.95
N ILE A 554 -5.42 -92.74 -4.40
CA ILE A 554 -6.48 -92.02 -5.12
C ILE A 554 -7.04 -90.85 -4.27
N HIS A 555 -7.14 -91.02 -2.94
CA HIS A 555 -7.54 -89.92 -2.05
C HIS A 555 -6.46 -88.83 -1.91
N LYS A 556 -5.18 -89.20 -1.78
CA LYS A 556 -4.04 -88.26 -1.79
C LYS A 556 -4.05 -87.43 -3.09
N ASP A 557 -4.17 -88.09 -4.23
CA ASP A 557 -4.12 -87.46 -5.56
C ASP A 557 -5.28 -86.49 -5.80
N LYS A 558 -6.53 -86.92 -5.50
CA LYS A 558 -7.71 -86.02 -5.55
C LYS A 558 -7.58 -84.80 -4.64
N LYS A 559 -6.91 -84.95 -3.49
CA LYS A 559 -6.66 -83.84 -2.56
C LYS A 559 -5.56 -82.89 -3.07
N MET A 560 -4.57 -83.39 -3.81
CA MET A 560 -3.58 -82.55 -4.50
C MET A 560 -4.18 -81.81 -5.69
N GLU A 561 -5.02 -82.47 -6.50
CA GLU A 561 -5.76 -81.86 -7.60
C GLU A 561 -6.69 -80.74 -7.11
N MET A 562 -7.46 -80.98 -6.05
CA MET A 562 -8.32 -79.97 -5.43
C MET A 562 -7.51 -78.76 -4.93
N LYS A 563 -6.38 -78.99 -4.24
CA LYS A 563 -5.47 -77.91 -3.83
C LYS A 563 -4.91 -77.13 -5.01
N LYS A 564 -4.56 -77.80 -6.11
CA LYS A 564 -4.05 -77.13 -7.32
C LYS A 564 -5.08 -76.16 -7.89
N ARG A 565 -6.35 -76.58 -7.99
CA ARG A 565 -7.45 -75.71 -8.44
C ARG A 565 -7.67 -74.51 -7.51
N HIS A 566 -7.62 -74.71 -6.20
CA HIS A 566 -7.70 -73.62 -5.22
C HIS A 566 -6.61 -72.55 -5.44
N TRP A 567 -5.35 -72.96 -5.60
CA TRP A 567 -4.25 -72.02 -5.91
C TRP A 567 -4.41 -71.32 -7.27
N GLU A 568 -5.00 -71.98 -8.26
CA GLU A 568 -5.28 -71.38 -9.57
C GLU A 568 -6.46 -70.38 -9.50
N GLU A 569 -7.45 -70.65 -8.67
CA GLU A 569 -8.60 -69.78 -8.38
C GLU A 569 -8.16 -68.53 -7.56
N GLU A 570 -7.35 -68.70 -6.51
CA GLU A 570 -6.74 -67.60 -5.73
C GLU A 570 -5.85 -66.68 -6.59
N LEU A 571 -5.04 -67.27 -7.49
CA LEU A 571 -4.17 -66.52 -8.39
C LEU A 571 -4.97 -65.61 -9.34
N GLU A 572 -6.16 -66.03 -9.77
CA GLU A 572 -7.01 -65.20 -10.64
C GLU A 572 -7.69 -64.07 -9.85
N LEU A 573 -8.18 -64.36 -8.64
CA LEU A 573 -8.78 -63.35 -7.76
C LEU A 573 -7.79 -62.21 -7.42
N GLU A 574 -6.51 -62.52 -7.18
CA GLU A 574 -5.49 -61.49 -6.92
C GLU A 574 -5.22 -60.62 -8.17
N LYS A 575 -5.24 -61.20 -9.38
CA LYS A 575 -5.15 -60.41 -10.63
C LYS A 575 -6.36 -59.51 -10.83
N GLU A 576 -7.57 -60.01 -10.55
CA GLU A 576 -8.78 -59.20 -10.61
C GLU A 576 -8.71 -58.05 -9.60
N PHE A 577 -8.24 -58.30 -8.38
CA PHE A 577 -8.04 -57.28 -7.35
C PHE A 577 -7.03 -56.22 -7.80
N ASP A 578 -5.81 -56.58 -8.20
CA ASP A 578 -4.80 -55.61 -8.69
C ASP A 578 -5.32 -54.81 -9.91
N ALA A 579 -6.01 -55.47 -10.84
CA ALA A 579 -6.60 -54.81 -12.00
C ALA A 579 -7.75 -53.85 -11.63
N THR A 580 -8.43 -54.02 -10.49
CA THR A 580 -9.40 -53.03 -9.97
C THR A 580 -8.73 -51.94 -9.15
N LEU A 581 -7.73 -52.27 -8.33
CA LEU A 581 -6.94 -51.33 -7.55
C LEU A 581 -6.18 -50.34 -8.44
N THR A 582 -5.55 -50.83 -9.51
CA THR A 582 -4.88 -50.00 -10.53
C THR A 582 -5.85 -49.01 -11.18
N LYS A 583 -7.08 -49.43 -11.51
CA LYS A 583 -8.12 -48.52 -12.04
C LYS A 583 -8.57 -47.49 -11.00
N LEU A 584 -8.63 -47.87 -9.72
CA LEU A 584 -8.97 -46.97 -8.62
C LEU A 584 -7.86 -45.93 -8.38
N MET A 585 -6.59 -46.34 -8.44
CA MET A 585 -5.43 -45.45 -8.35
C MET A 585 -5.40 -44.46 -9.53
N GLN A 586 -5.66 -44.92 -10.76
CA GLN A 586 -5.76 -44.06 -11.93
C GLN A 586 -6.89 -43.01 -11.80
N LYS A 587 -8.05 -43.40 -11.24
CA LYS A 587 -9.19 -42.50 -11.01
C LYS A 587 -8.87 -41.34 -10.04
N TYR A 588 -7.95 -41.55 -9.10
CA TYR A 588 -7.54 -40.53 -8.12
C TYR A 588 -6.10 -40.03 -8.33
N ALA A 589 -5.49 -40.34 -9.48
CA ALA A 589 -4.19 -39.82 -9.86
C ALA A 589 -4.27 -38.28 -10.06
N PRO A 590 -3.30 -37.49 -9.58
CA PRO A 590 -3.30 -36.05 -9.80
C PRO A 590 -3.18 -35.72 -11.30
N HIS A 591 -4.25 -35.21 -11.91
CA HIS A 591 -4.22 -34.72 -13.28
C HIS A 591 -3.36 -33.46 -13.41
N PRO A 592 -2.45 -33.36 -14.40
CA PRO A 592 -1.80 -32.10 -14.74
C PRO A 592 -2.82 -31.02 -15.12
N THR A 593 -2.67 -29.81 -14.59
CA THR A 593 -3.56 -28.68 -14.89
C THR A 593 -3.15 -28.00 -16.19
N GLU A 594 -3.49 -28.59 -17.32
CA GLU A 594 -3.34 -27.98 -18.65
C GLU A 594 -4.61 -27.23 -19.08
N GLY A 595 -4.45 -26.08 -19.76
CA GLY A 595 -5.52 -25.47 -20.55
C GLY A 595 -6.10 -24.11 -20.08
N LEU A 596 -5.28 -23.05 -20.03
CA LEU A 596 -5.78 -21.66 -20.08
C LEU A 596 -4.89 -20.71 -20.94
N ASP A 597 -4.44 -21.17 -22.11
CA ASP A 597 -3.75 -20.32 -23.10
C ASP A 597 -4.27 -20.62 -24.53
N ALA A 598 -5.39 -19.99 -24.94
CA ALA A 598 -5.95 -20.14 -26.29
C ALA A 598 -6.98 -19.06 -26.70
N ALA A 599 -6.72 -17.75 -26.55
CA ALA A 599 -7.57 -16.69 -27.13
C ALA A 599 -6.95 -15.27 -27.22
N SER A 600 -6.04 -15.01 -28.17
CA SER A 600 -5.65 -13.64 -28.55
C SER A 600 -5.02 -13.56 -29.96
N GLY A 601 -5.74 -14.05 -30.97
CA GLY A 601 -5.37 -13.89 -32.38
C GLY A 601 -6.31 -12.93 -33.13
N SER A 602 -5.72 -11.92 -33.79
CA SER A 602 -6.27 -11.18 -34.93
C SER A 602 -7.61 -10.43 -34.78
N ALA A 603 -7.52 -9.16 -34.37
CA ALA A 603 -8.10 -8.01 -35.10
C ALA A 603 -7.47 -6.70 -34.58
#